data_AF-A0A938HLB4-F1
#
_entry.id   AF-A0A938HLB4-F1
#
_cell.length_a   1.000
_cell.length_b   1.000
_cell.length_c   1.000
_cell.angle_alpha   90.00
_cell.angle_beta   90.00
_cell.angle_gamma   90.00
#
_symmetry.space_group_name_H-M   'P 1'
#
loop_
_entity.id
_entity.type
_entity.pdbx_description
1 polymer ?
#
loop_
_entity_poly.entity_id
_entity_poly.type
_entity_poly.pdbx_seq_one_letter_code
_entity_poly.pdbx_strand_id
1 'polypeptide(L)' 'MAKTQRKIYGVEFATLGALSDLEDWLEAHCQGEYSLGLESMDEKREKKTVKILFSEEADKLRFVAKFGKRK' A
#
# COMPACT_ATOMS: atom_id res chain seq x y z
N MET A 1 30.36 11.31 -2.19
CA MET A 1 29.42 10.18 -2.28
C MET A 1 28.02 10.74 -2.36
N ALA A 2 27.39 10.73 -3.54
CA ALA A 2 26.02 11.23 -3.69
C ALA A 2 25.09 10.22 -2.99
N LYS A 3 24.37 10.67 -1.96
CA LYS A 3 23.27 9.89 -1.39
C LYS A 3 22.16 9.90 -2.43
N THR A 4 22.07 8.86 -3.24
CA THR A 4 20.90 8.64 -4.09
C THR A 4 19.72 8.46 -3.15
N GLN A 5 18.97 9.54 -2.89
CA GLN A 5 17.73 9.47 -2.14
C GLN A 5 16.78 8.58 -2.95
N ARG A 6 16.64 7.31 -2.54
CA ARG A 6 15.56 6.46 -3.04
C ARG A 6 14.27 7.14 -2.63
N LYS A 7 13.52 7.67 -3.60
CA LYS A 7 12.19 8.21 -3.35
C LYS A 7 11.29 7.04 -2.98
N ILE A 8 10.64 7.14 -1.83
CA ILE A 8 9.67 6.14 -1.38
C ILE A 8 8.30 6.80 -1.46
N TYR A 9 7.37 6.11 -2.10
CA TYR A 9 6.02 6.57 -2.35
C TYR A 9 5.06 5.88 -1.37
N GLY A 10 4.67 6.58 -0.31
CA GLY A 10 3.73 6.05 0.68
C GLY A 10 2.27 6.28 0.33
N VAL A 11 1.41 5.32 0.69
CA VAL A 11 -0.05 5.47 0.76
C VAL A 11 -0.56 4.83 2.05
N GLU A 12 -1.48 5.52 2.71
CA GLU A 12 -2.28 4.95 3.80
C GLU A 12 -3.60 4.47 3.22
N PHE A 13 -3.96 3.22 3.52
CA PHE A 13 -5.15 2.57 3.01
C PHE A 13 -5.91 1.88 4.12
N ALA A 14 -7.18 2.24 4.26
CA ALA A 14 -8.08 1.59 5.20
C ALA A 14 -8.92 0.53 4.47
N THR A 15 -8.86 -0.71 4.94
CA THR A 15 -9.60 -1.84 4.38
C THR A 15 -10.42 -2.55 5.45
N LEU A 16 -11.59 -3.03 5.06
CA LEU A 16 -12.36 -4.01 5.84
C LEU A 16 -11.99 -5.45 5.45
N GLY A 17 -11.37 -5.64 4.27
CA GLY A 17 -11.00 -6.93 3.72
C GLY A 17 -9.82 -7.59 4.44
N ALA A 18 -9.43 -8.78 3.95
CA ALA A 18 -8.21 -9.42 4.39
C ALA A 18 -6.99 -8.67 3.85
N LEU A 19 -5.88 -8.69 4.61
CA LEU A 19 -4.61 -8.13 4.12
C LEU A 19 -4.04 -8.97 2.99
N SER A 20 -4.30 -10.28 3.02
CA SER A 20 -3.85 -11.23 2.00
C SER A 20 -4.35 -10.90 0.60
N ASP A 21 -5.60 -10.43 0.44
CA ASP A 21 -6.11 -9.93 -0.85
C ASP A 21 -5.32 -8.71 -1.34
N LEU A 22 -4.84 -7.88 -0.41
CA LEU A 22 -4.03 -6.72 -0.75
C LEU A 22 -2.62 -7.14 -1.16
N GLU A 23 -2.03 -8.08 -0.44
CA GLU A 23 -0.71 -8.66 -0.73
C GLU A 23 -0.70 -9.34 -2.09
N ASP A 24 -1.69 -10.20 -2.38
CA ASP A 24 -1.85 -10.87 -3.69
C ASP A 24 -1.92 -9.85 -4.83
N TRP A 25 -2.72 -8.79 -4.65
CA TRP A 25 -2.82 -7.73 -5.66
C TRP A 25 -1.48 -6.99 -5.85
N LEU A 26 -0.76 -6.69 -4.77
CA LEU A 26 0.54 -6.02 -4.82
C LEU A 26 1.57 -6.90 -5.53
N GLU A 27 1.63 -8.19 -5.22
CA GLU A 27 2.53 -9.15 -5.90
C GLU A 27 2.23 -9.27 -7.39
N ALA A 28 0.96 -9.25 -7.78
CA ALA A 28 0.55 -9.39 -9.18
C ALA A 28 0.72 -8.12 -10.02
N HIS A 29 0.69 -6.93 -9.39
CA HIS A 29 0.60 -5.65 -10.11
C HIS A 29 1.74 -4.67 -9.87
N CYS A 30 2.54 -4.82 -8.81
CA CYS A 30 3.73 -4.00 -8.58
C CYS A 30 4.90 -4.50 -9.43
N GLN A 31 5.58 -3.58 -10.11
CA GLN A 31 6.80 -3.90 -10.84
C GLN A 31 8.05 -3.73 -9.96
N GLY A 32 7.99 -2.83 -8.99
CA GLY A 32 9.08 -2.55 -8.06
C GLY A 32 8.91 -3.18 -6.68
N GLU A 33 9.88 -2.90 -5.81
CA GLU A 33 9.81 -3.31 -4.40
C GLU A 33 8.70 -2.54 -3.70
N TYR A 34 7.85 -3.26 -2.95
CA TYR A 34 6.85 -2.67 -2.06
C TYR A 34 7.06 -3.14 -0.62
N SER A 35 6.52 -2.39 0.33
CA SER A 35 6.45 -2.81 1.74
C SER A 35 5.07 -2.50 2.29
N LEU A 36 4.44 -3.50 2.88
CA LEU A 36 3.13 -3.38 3.52
C LEU A 36 3.32 -3.47 5.04
N GLY A 37 2.77 -2.50 5.77
CA GLY A 37 2.76 -2.49 7.22
C GLY A 37 1.37 -2.19 7.76
N LEU A 38 0.92 -2.93 8.77
CA LEU A 38 -0.29 -2.60 9.52
C LEU A 38 0.01 -1.46 10.48
N GLU A 39 -0.61 -0.29 10.31
CA GLU A 39 -0.42 0.84 11.22
C GLU A 39 -1.44 0.83 12.35
N SER A 40 -2.68 0.46 12.07
CA SER A 40 -3.73 0.46 13.08
C SER A 40 -4.85 -0.52 12.73
N MET A 41 -5.53 -0.99 13.75
CA MET A 41 -6.73 -1.79 13.62
C MET A 41 -7.77 -1.25 14.59
N ASP A 42 -9.00 -1.11 14.13
CA ASP A 42 -10.12 -0.64 14.94
C ASP A 42 -10.42 -1.62 16.09
N GLU A 43 -11.03 -1.16 17.17
CA GLU A 43 -11.32 -1.98 18.37
C GLU A 43 -12.17 -3.21 18.03
N LYS A 44 -13.04 -3.09 17.04
CA LYS A 44 -13.88 -4.19 16.54
C LYS A 44 -13.15 -5.15 15.61
N ARG A 45 -11.89 -4.86 15.23
CA ARG A 45 -11.05 -5.60 14.27
C ARG A 45 -11.62 -5.68 12.85
N GLU A 46 -12.66 -4.90 12.57
CA GLU A 46 -13.34 -4.89 11.28
C GLU A 46 -12.55 -4.06 10.26
N LYS A 47 -12.03 -2.90 10.70
CA LYS A 47 -11.28 -1.96 9.86
C LYS A 47 -9.80 -1.98 10.20
N LYS A 48 -8.97 -2.22 9.20
CA LYS A 48 -7.52 -2.22 9.28
C LYS A 48 -6.99 -1.04 8.46
N THR A 49 -6.12 -0.25 9.06
CA THR A 49 -5.36 0.79 8.35
C THR A 49 -3.96 0.26 8.12
N VAL A 50 -3.61 0.08 6.86
CA VAL A 50 -2.27 -0.31 6.42
C VAL A 50 -1.58 0.84 5.72
N LYS A 51 -0.26 0.85 5.80
CA LYS A 51 0.62 1.72 5.05
C LYS A 51 1.38 0.88 4.06
N ILE A 52 1.25 1.26 2.79
CA ILE A 52 2.01 0.64 1.71
C ILE A 52 3.03 1.66 1.22
N LEU A 53 4.29 1.22 1.15
CA LEU A 53 5.40 1.98 0.61
C LEU A 53 5.79 1.35 -0.73
N PHE A 54 5.85 2.17 -1.77
CA PHE A 54 6.29 1.75 -3.10
C PHE A 54 7.63 2.38 -3.43
N SER A 55 8.48 1.62 -4.11
CA SER A 55 9.72 2.15 -4.67
C SER A 55 9.47 2.90 -5.99
N GLU A 56 8.35 2.62 -6.66
CA GLU A 56 7.95 3.26 -7.91
C GLU A 56 6.67 4.10 -7.75
N GLU A 57 6.67 5.30 -8.34
CA GLU A 57 5.49 6.17 -8.33
C GLU A 57 4.33 5.57 -9.11
N ALA A 58 4.64 4.86 -10.21
CA ALA A 58 3.65 4.22 -11.07
C ALA A 58 2.86 3.15 -10.30
N ASP A 59 3.52 2.36 -9.46
CA ASP A 59 2.87 1.34 -8.63
C ASP A 59 1.89 1.97 -7.63
N LYS A 60 2.32 3.07 -6.97
CA LYS A 60 1.43 3.86 -6.12
C LYS A 60 0.21 4.36 -6.92
N LEU A 61 0.41 4.91 -8.11
CA LEU A 61 -0.69 5.45 -8.92
C LEU A 61 -1.68 4.35 -9.33
N ARG A 62 -1.21 3.17 -9.70
CA ARG A 62 -2.06 2.00 -10.00
C ARG A 62 -2.86 1.58 -8.76
N PHE A 63 -2.21 1.52 -7.61
CA PHE A 63 -2.85 1.18 -6.34
C PHE A 63 -3.96 2.20 -6.01
N VAL A 64 -3.65 3.50 -6.05
CA VAL A 64 -4.64 4.57 -5.80
C VAL A 64 -5.77 4.55 -6.83
N ALA A 65 -5.48 4.24 -8.10
CA ALA A 65 -6.52 4.13 -9.13
C ALA A 65 -7.48 2.95 -8.86
N LYS A 66 -6.96 1.82 -8.35
CA LYS A 66 -7.74 0.62 -8.01
C LYS A 66 -8.53 0.78 -6.70
N PHE A 67 -7.88 1.28 -5.66
CA PHE A 67 -8.39 1.27 -4.27
C PHE A 67 -8.83 2.65 -3.76
N GLY A 68 -8.38 3.74 -4.36
CA GLY A 68 -8.72 5.12 -3.98
C GLY A 68 -10.17 5.51 -4.31
N LYS A 69 -10.89 4.69 -5.07
CA LYS A 69 -12.34 4.84 -5.30
C LYS A 69 -13.15 4.07 -4.26
N ARG A 70 -13.09 4.47 -2.99
CA ARG A 70 -14.17 4.18 -2.04
C ARG A 70 -14.68 5.51 -1.50
N LYS A 71 -15.87 5.88 -1.97
CA LYS A 71 -16.64 7.04 -1.53
C LYS A 71 -17.70 6.55 -0.56
#